data_AF-A0A951N2H9-F1
#
_entry.id   AF-A0A951N2H9-F1
#
_cell.length_a   1.000
_cell.length_b   1.000
_cell.length_c   1.000
_cell.angle_alpha   90.00
_cell.angle_beta   90.00
_cell.angle_gamma   90.00
#
_symmetry.space_group_name_H-M   'P 1'
#
loop_
_entity.id
_entity.type
_entity.pdbx_description
1 polymer ?
#
loop_
_entity_poly.entity_id
_entity_poly.type
_entity_poly.pdbx_seq_one_letter_code
_entity_poly.pdbx_strand_id
1 'polypeptide(L)' 'HLALLPQGDPERGERVIRMVAQMDAEKFGSCSNEGECEAVCPKEIQMTNISLMNREYERAILANKK' A
#
# COMPACT_ATOMS: atom_id res chain seq x y z
N HIS A 1 6.65 6.81 3.50
CA HIS A 1 7.25 7.59 4.60
C HIS A 1 6.48 7.45 5.91
N LEU A 2 5.18 7.79 6.00
CA LEU A 2 4.40 7.76 7.25
C LEU A 2 4.35 6.39 7.94
N ALA A 3 4.45 5.30 7.17
CA ALA A 3 4.58 3.94 7.71
C ALA A 3 5.97 3.63 8.33
N LEU A 4 6.96 4.52 8.26
CA LEU A 4 8.29 4.28 8.80
C LEU A 4 8.54 5.07 10.09
N LEU A 5 7.55 5.85 10.52
CA LEU A 5 7.67 6.79 11.62
C LEU A 5 6.60 6.51 12.69
N PRO A 6 6.90 6.69 13.98
CA PRO A 6 5.94 6.44 15.07
C PRO A 6 4.71 7.35 15.01
N GLN A 7 4.83 8.55 14.43
CA GLN A 7 3.71 9.49 14.30
C GLN A 7 2.57 8.92 13.45
N GLY A 8 2.88 8.03 12.50
CA GLY A 8 1.88 7.42 11.62
C GLY A 8 1.24 6.15 12.18
N ASP A 9 1.66 5.68 13.37
CA ASP A 9 1.17 4.42 13.95
C ASP A 9 -0.33 4.41 14.27
N PRO A 10 -0.92 5.47 14.88
CA PRO A 10 -2.34 5.45 15.23
C PRO A 10 -3.26 5.31 14.01
N GLU A 11 -2.89 5.91 12.88
CA GLU A 11 -3.71 5.93 11.66
C GLU A 11 -3.26 4.89 10.61
N ARG A 12 -2.20 4.13 10.90
CA ARG A 12 -1.51 3.25 9.93
C ARG A 12 -2.46 2.31 9.20
N GLY A 13 -3.30 1.60 9.95
CA GLY A 13 -4.24 0.60 9.43
C GLY A 13 -5.39 1.23 8.62
N GLU A 14 -6.01 2.28 9.15
CA GLU A 14 -7.08 2.97 8.43
C GLU A 14 -6.56 3.64 7.15
N ARG A 15 -5.37 4.26 7.23
CA ARG A 15 -4.76 4.96 6.11
C ARG A 15 -4.44 4.00 4.96
N VAL A 16 -3.92 2.81 5.25
CA VAL A 16 -3.61 1.83 4.19
C VAL A 16 -4.88 1.26 3.56
N ILE A 17 -5.93 1.02 4.35
CA ILE A 17 -7.23 0.58 3.82
C ILE A 17 -7.83 1.65 2.89
N ARG A 18 -7.82 2.92 3.31
CA ARG A 18 -8.29 4.03 2.48
C ARG A 18 -7.45 4.19 1.20
N MET A 19 -6.14 3.98 1.29
CA MET A 19 -5.23 4.05 0.14
C MET A 19 -5.57 2.97 -0.90
N VAL A 20 -5.76 1.71 -0.47
CA VAL A 20 -6.15 0.62 -1.38
C VAL A 20 -7.54 0.86 -1.98
N ALA A 21 -8.51 1.30 -1.17
CA ALA A 21 -9.84 1.63 -1.68
C ALA A 21 -9.81 2.73 -2.75
N GLN A 22 -8.96 3.74 -2.58
CA GLN A 22 -8.77 4.79 -3.58
C GLN A 22 -8.09 4.25 -4.84
N MET A 23 -7.07 3.39 -4.69
CA MET A 23 -6.41 2.72 -5.82
C MET A 23 -7.42 1.91 -6.64
N ASP A 24 -8.28 1.13 -6.00
CA ASP A 24 -9.32 0.36 -6.68
C ASP A 24 -10.34 1.26 -7.40
N ALA A 25 -10.76 2.35 -6.76
CA ALA A 25 -11.69 3.33 -7.35
C ALA A 25 -11.10 4.02 -8.59
N GLU A 26 -9.81 4.31 -8.56
CA GLU A 26 -9.06 4.88 -9.69
C GLU A 26 -8.62 3.83 -10.72
N LYS A 27 -8.90 2.54 -10.46
CA LYS A 27 -8.42 1.40 -11.26
C LYS A 27 -6.89 1.38 -11.38
N PHE A 28 -6.22 1.83 -10.34
CA PHE A 28 -4.79 1.71 -10.16
C PHE A 28 -4.49 0.24 -9.87
N GLY A 29 -4.19 -0.53 -10.94
CA GLY A 29 -4.00 -1.97 -10.87
C GLY A 29 -2.91 -2.42 -9.90
N SER A 30 -2.89 -3.71 -9.58
CA SER A 30 -1.86 -4.30 -8.72
C SER A 30 -0.54 -4.50 -9.47
N CYS A 31 0.55 -4.43 -8.72
CA CYS A 31 1.87 -4.79 -9.20
C CYS A 31 2.18 -6.26 -8.88
N SER A 32 2.72 -7.02 -9.84
CA SER A 32 3.30 -8.34 -9.57
C SER A 32 4.76 -8.21 -9.09
N ASN A 33 5.28 -9.29 -8.49
CA ASN A 33 6.68 -9.34 -8.04
C ASN A 33 7.70 -9.41 -9.21
N GLU A 34 7.24 -9.41 -10.47
CA GLU A 34 8.12 -9.44 -11.65
C GLU A 34 8.73 -8.07 -11.99
N GLY A 35 8.31 -6.98 -11.33
CA GLY A 35 8.93 -5.66 -11.52
C GLY A 35 8.44 -4.87 -12.72
N GLU A 36 7.64 -5.48 -13.60
CA GLU A 36 7.13 -4.84 -14.82
C GLU A 36 6.34 -3.57 -14.51
N CYS A 37 5.55 -3.58 -13.43
CA CYS A 37 4.74 -2.43 -13.03
C CYS A 37 5.60 -1.20 -12.67
N GLU A 38 6.80 -1.39 -12.11
CA GLU A 38 7.66 -0.29 -11.65
C GLU A 38 8.30 0.39 -12.85
N ALA A 39 8.75 -0.39 -13.83
CA ALA A 39 9.36 0.10 -15.07
C ALA A 39 8.39 0.92 -15.93
N VAL A 40 7.09 0.59 -15.89
CA VAL A 40 6.05 1.27 -16.68
C VAL A 40 5.23 2.26 -15.86
N CYS A 41 5.47 2.39 -14.55
CA CYS A 41 4.67 3.23 -13.69
C CYS A 41 4.84 4.71 -14.06
N PRO A 42 3.79 5.42 -14.51
CA PRO A 42 3.89 6.85 -14.85
C PRO A 42 4.13 7.74 -13.62
N LYS A 43 4.03 7.16 -12.41
CA LYS A 43 4.27 7.83 -11.13
C LYS A 43 5.56 7.39 -10.46
N GLU A 44 6.37 6.57 -11.14
CA GLU A 44 7.70 6.13 -10.68
C GLU A 44 7.67 5.55 -9.25
N ILE A 45 6.60 4.83 -8.92
CA ILE A 45 6.45 4.23 -7.60
C ILE A 45 7.40 3.03 -7.50
N GLN A 46 8.35 3.14 -6.58
CA GLN A 46 9.29 2.06 -6.33
C GLN A 46 8.61 0.79 -5.79
N MET A 47 9.06 -0.38 -6.22
CA MET A 47 8.53 -1.68 -5.77
C MET A 47 8.60 -1.85 -4.25
N THR A 48 9.61 -1.26 -3.60
CA THR A 48 9.78 -1.27 -2.15
C THR A 48 8.59 -0.61 -1.42
N ASN A 49 8.05 0.47 -1.96
CA ASN A 49 6.89 1.17 -1.39
C ASN A 49 5.60 0.37 -1.60
N ILE A 50 5.44 -0.27 -2.76
CA ILE A 50 4.29 -1.14 -3.06
C ILE A 50 4.30 -2.35 -2.12
N SER A 51 5.47 -2.97 -1.94
CA SER A 51 5.67 -4.10 -1.03
C SER A 51 5.36 -3.74 0.43
N LEU A 52 5.79 -2.55 0.88
CA LEU A 52 5.46 -2.04 2.21
C LEU A 52 3.95 -1.81 2.35
N MET A 53 3.31 -1.19 1.36
CA MET A 53 1.87 -0.93 1.35
C MET A 53 1.06 -2.25 1.44
N ASN A 54 1.41 -3.25 0.64
CA ASN A 54 0.75 -4.57 0.69
C ASN A 54 0.87 -5.23 2.07
N ARG A 55 2.07 -5.21 2.68
CA ARG A 55 2.29 -5.76 4.03
C ARG A 55 1.46 -5.05 5.10
N GLU A 56 1.37 -3.72 5.03
CA GLU A 56 0.56 -2.95 5.97
C GLU A 56 -0.94 -3.22 5.76
N TYR A 57 -1.37 -3.39 4.51
CA TYR A 57 -2.76 -3.74 4.20
C TYR A 57 -3.12 -5.12 4.75
N GLU A 58 -2.29 -6.14 4.50
CA GLU A 58 -2.47 -7.48 5.08
C GLU A 58 -2.54 -7.43 6.61
N ARG A 59 -1.61 -6.70 7.25
CA ARG A 59 -1.61 -6.50 8.69
C ARG A 59 -2.90 -5.85 9.19
N ALA A 60 -3.39 -4.81 8.51
CA ALA A 60 -4.62 -4.12 8.87
C ALA A 60 -5.84 -5.03 8.73
N ILE A 61 -5.95 -5.81 7.64
CA ILE A 61 -7.04 -6.76 7.43
C ILE A 61 -7.03 -7.87 8.49
N LEU A 62 -5.85 -8.41 8.82
CA LEU A 62 -5.74 -9.44 9.86
C LEU A 62 -6.04 -8.89 11.26
N ALA A 63 -5.66 -7.64 11.56
CA ALA A 63 -5.96 -7.01 12.84
C ALA A 63 -7.45 -6.62 13.00
N ASN A 64 -8.11 -6.24 11.90
CA ASN A 64 -9.53 -5.85 11.89
C ASN A 64 -10.51 -7.04 11.81
N LYS A 65 -10.03 -8.24 11.46
CA LYS A 65 -10.82 -9.47 11.55
C LYS A 65 -10.87 -9.94 13.02
N LYS A 66 -11.75 -9.33 13.81
CA LYS A 66 -12.26 -9.89 15.09
C LYS A 66 -13.76 -10.04 15.02
#